data_AF-A0A1I2S1F6-F1
#
_entry.id   AF-A0A1I2S1F6-F1
#
_cell.length_a   1.000
_cell.length_b   1.000
_cell.length_c   1.000
_cell.angle_alpha   90.00
_cell.angle_beta   90.00
_cell.angle_gamma   90.00
#
_symmetry.space_group_name_H-M   'P 1'
#
loop_
_entity.id
_entity.type
_entity.pdbx_description
1 polymer ?
#
loop_
_entity_poly.entity_id
_entity_poly.type
_entity_poly.pdbx_seq_one_letter_code
_entity_poly.pdbx_strand_id
1 'polypeptide(L)'
;MIDTNNTANKGVEAAEKQLQQAKNRLTQEKKKANEARRRIENRHKYMMGGVVHKYFPECYSFEEDEMNEILKAALATTECKKVISDIKFRATHPQSKTIESEVTGDEANRTDNR
;
A
#
# COMPACT_ATOMS: atom_id res chain seq x y z
N MET A 1 -28.45 39.48 -48.49
CA MET A 1 -28.93 39.50 -47.09
C MET A 1 -28.09 38.49 -46.35
N ILE A 2 -27.16 38.95 -45.49
CA ILE A 2 -26.16 38.07 -44.86
C ILE A 2 -26.78 37.51 -43.58
N ASP A 3 -26.85 36.19 -43.46
CA ASP A 3 -27.40 35.43 -42.33
C ASP A 3 -26.52 35.49 -41.08
N THR A 4 -26.24 36.68 -40.59
CA THR A 4 -25.34 36.92 -39.45
C THR A 4 -25.87 36.29 -38.15
N ASN A 5 -27.20 36.14 -38.02
CA ASN A 5 -27.84 35.49 -36.87
C ASN A 5 -27.65 33.96 -36.83
N ASN A 6 -27.49 33.30 -37.98
CA ASN A 6 -27.30 31.84 -38.04
C ASN A 6 -25.86 31.44 -37.63
N THR A 7 -24.88 32.25 -38.01
CA THR A 7 -23.47 32.02 -37.69
C THR A 7 -23.15 32.25 -36.21
N ALA A 8 -23.77 33.26 -35.58
CA ALA A 8 -23.63 33.52 -34.15
C ALA A 8 -24.21 32.38 -33.27
N ASN A 9 -25.37 31.82 -33.66
CA ASN A 9 -26.00 30.71 -32.95
C ASN A 9 -25.18 29.41 -33.03
N LYS A 10 -24.60 29.11 -34.20
CA LYS A 10 -23.68 27.97 -34.39
C LYS A 10 -22.42 28.07 -33.53
N GLY A 11 -21.91 29.28 -33.30
CA GLY A 11 -20.75 29.51 -32.43
C GLY A 11 -21.05 29.21 -30.96
N VAL A 12 -22.25 29.59 -30.49
CA VAL A 12 -22.72 29.30 -29.12
C VAL A 12 -22.95 27.80 -28.93
N GLU A 13 -23.64 27.12 -29.85
CA GLU A 13 -23.86 25.68 -29.80
C GLU A 13 -22.54 24.89 -29.80
N ALA A 14 -21.56 25.31 -30.61
CA ALA A 14 -20.23 24.72 -30.63
C ALA A 14 -19.48 24.93 -29.29
N ALA A 15 -19.63 26.09 -28.66
CA ALA A 15 -19.03 26.38 -27.36
C ALA A 15 -19.69 25.57 -26.23
N GLU A 16 -21.02 25.41 -26.24
CA GLU A 16 -21.76 24.58 -25.27
C GLU A 16 -21.36 23.11 -25.39
N LYS A 17 -21.24 22.59 -26.62
CA LYS A 17 -20.80 21.21 -26.86
C LYS A 17 -19.37 20.97 -26.36
N GLN A 18 -18.47 21.94 -26.55
CA GLN A 18 -17.10 21.87 -26.01
C GLN A 18 -17.10 21.88 -24.48
N LEU A 19 -17.91 22.74 -23.85
CA LEU A 19 -18.05 22.77 -22.39
C LEU A 19 -18.56 21.42 -21.86
N GLN A 20 -19.57 20.84 -22.51
CA GLN A 20 -20.12 19.56 -22.11
C GLN A 20 -19.10 18.42 -22.28
N GLN A 21 -18.33 18.43 -23.37
CA GLN A 21 -17.26 17.46 -23.57
C GLN A 21 -16.15 17.61 -22.51
N ALA A 22 -15.77 18.84 -22.16
CA ALA A 22 -14.79 19.11 -21.10
C ALA A 22 -15.28 18.63 -19.73
N LYS A 23 -16.56 18.87 -19.38
CA LYS A 23 -17.19 18.33 -18.16
C LYS A 23 -17.17 16.81 -18.14
N ASN A 24 -17.50 16.16 -19.25
CA ASN A 24 -17.46 14.70 -19.36
C ASN A 24 -16.05 14.14 -19.18
N ARG A 25 -15.03 14.78 -19.78
CA ARG A 25 -13.62 14.40 -19.59
C ARG A 25 -13.21 14.52 -18.13
N LEU A 26 -13.57 15.62 -17.45
CA LEU A 26 -13.26 15.82 -16.03
C LEU A 26 -13.90 14.73 -15.15
N THR A 27 -15.16 14.37 -15.41
CA THR A 27 -15.85 13.29 -14.68
C THR A 27 -15.18 11.93 -14.92
N GLN A 28 -14.77 11.65 -16.15
CA GLN A 28 -14.06 10.40 -16.48
C GLN A 28 -12.69 10.33 -15.77
N GLU A 29 -11.91 11.41 -15.78
CA GLU A 29 -10.61 11.46 -15.10
C GLU A 29 -10.76 11.31 -13.57
N LYS A 30 -11.78 11.95 -12.97
CA LYS A 30 -12.12 11.74 -11.55
C LYS A 30 -12.47 10.29 -11.25
N LYS A 31 -13.26 9.63 -12.12
CA LYS A 31 -13.61 8.21 -11.98
C LYS A 31 -12.38 7.32 -12.06
N LYS A 32 -11.51 7.52 -13.06
CA LYS A 32 -10.25 6.77 -13.21
C LYS A 32 -9.33 6.93 -11.99
N ALA A 33 -9.16 8.16 -11.50
CA ALA A 33 -8.36 8.42 -10.31
C ALA A 33 -8.92 7.69 -9.07
N ASN A 34 -10.24 7.70 -8.89
CA ASN A 34 -10.87 6.98 -7.79
C ASN A 34 -10.73 5.46 -7.91
N GLU A 35 -10.87 4.90 -9.11
CA GLU A 35 -10.65 3.48 -9.36
C GLU A 35 -9.20 3.07 -9.09
N ALA A 36 -8.22 3.87 -9.52
CA ALA A 36 -6.81 3.64 -9.22
C ALA A 36 -6.56 3.63 -7.71
N ARG A 37 -7.12 4.61 -6.98
CA ARG A 37 -7.05 4.65 -5.51
C ARG A 37 -7.62 3.39 -4.87
N ARG A 38 -8.82 2.96 -5.29
CA ARG A 38 -9.47 1.73 -4.78
C ARG A 38 -8.65 0.47 -5.07
N ARG A 39 -8.02 0.37 -6.25
CA ARG A 39 -7.14 -0.76 -6.59
C ARG A 39 -5.92 -0.81 -5.69
N ILE A 40 -5.28 0.32 -5.42
CA ILE A 40 -4.13 0.41 -4.52
C ILE A 40 -4.53 0.04 -3.09
N GLU A 41 -5.66 0.56 -2.61
CA GLU A 41 -6.17 0.26 -1.27
C GLU A 41 -6.48 -1.24 -1.12
N ASN A 42 -7.20 -1.83 -2.07
CA ASN A 42 -7.52 -3.25 -2.05
C ASN A 42 -6.26 -4.12 -2.12
N ARG A 43 -5.29 -3.75 -2.98
CA ARG A 43 -4.00 -4.45 -3.05
C ARG A 43 -3.31 -4.43 -1.69
N HIS A 44 -3.26 -3.28 -1.02
CA HIS A 44 -2.67 -3.20 0.32
C HIS A 44 -3.44 -4.06 1.33
N LYS A 45 -4.78 -4.08 1.30
CA LYS A 45 -5.59 -4.94 2.17
C LYS A 45 -5.24 -6.42 2.01
N TYR A 46 -5.18 -6.92 0.77
CA TYR A 46 -4.83 -8.32 0.50
C TYR A 46 -3.40 -8.64 0.93
N MET A 47 -2.45 -7.75 0.66
CA MET A 47 -1.06 -7.91 1.10
C MET A 47 -0.97 -8.00 2.62
N MET A 48 -1.65 -7.11 3.34
CA MET A 48 -1.64 -7.10 4.81
C MET A 48 -2.29 -8.35 5.39
N GLY A 49 -3.45 -8.78 4.88
CA GLY A 49 -4.12 -9.99 5.33
C GLY A 49 -3.27 -11.25 5.13
N GLY A 50 -2.59 -11.37 3.99
CA GLY A 50 -1.69 -12.49 3.73
C GLY A 50 -0.48 -12.56 4.67
N VAL A 51 0.09 -11.41 5.03
CA VAL A 51 1.21 -11.34 5.99
C VAL A 51 0.73 -11.70 7.40
N VAL A 52 -0.44 -11.21 7.81
CA VAL A 52 -1.02 -11.56 9.11
C VAL A 52 -1.26 -13.07 9.19
N HIS A 53 -1.94 -13.67 8.21
CA HIS A 53 -2.21 -15.12 8.21
C HIS A 53 -0.93 -15.97 8.23
N LYS A 54 0.15 -15.52 7.57
CA LYS A 54 1.43 -16.24 7.56
C LYS A 54 2.05 -16.41 8.96
N TYR A 55 1.96 -15.39 9.81
CA TYR A 55 2.57 -15.38 11.14
C TYR A 55 1.57 -15.58 12.27
N PHE A 56 0.29 -15.43 11.99
CA PHE A 56 -0.82 -15.65 12.91
C PHE A 56 -1.95 -16.42 12.19
N PRO A 57 -1.81 -17.75 11.99
CA PRO A 57 -2.77 -18.55 11.23
C PRO A 57 -4.17 -18.58 11.84
N GLU A 58 -4.25 -18.45 13.16
CA GLU A 58 -5.49 -18.41 13.94
C GLU A 58 -6.27 -17.09 13.78
N CYS A 59 -5.76 -16.12 13.01
CA CYS A 59 -6.41 -14.82 12.82
C CYS A 59 -7.84 -14.89 12.27
N TYR A 60 -8.22 -16.00 11.61
CA TYR A 60 -9.58 -16.21 11.09
C TYR A 60 -10.58 -16.69 12.15
N SER A 61 -10.11 -17.06 13.34
CA SER A 61 -10.95 -17.51 14.45
C SER A 61 -11.47 -16.36 15.32
N PHE A 62 -11.05 -15.13 15.04
CA PHE A 62 -11.34 -13.95 15.84
C PHE A 62 -12.18 -12.95 15.03
N GLU A 63 -13.10 -12.30 15.71
CA GLU A 63 -13.86 -11.17 15.14
C GLU A 63 -12.99 -9.91 15.07
N GLU A 64 -13.45 -8.89 14.33
CA GLU A 64 -12.67 -7.68 14.09
C GLU A 64 -12.21 -6.98 15.39
N ASP A 65 -13.09 -6.89 16.39
CA ASP A 65 -12.79 -6.26 17.67
C ASP A 65 -11.74 -7.04 18.48
N GLU A 66 -11.80 -8.37 18.46
CA GLU A 66 -10.84 -9.25 19.12
C GLU A 66 -9.47 -9.17 18.43
N MET A 67 -9.46 -9.16 17.09
CA MET A 67 -8.25 -8.93 16.30
C MET A 67 -7.63 -7.58 16.60
N ASN A 68 -8.43 -6.53 16.77
CA ASN A 68 -7.96 -5.19 17.12
C ASN A 68 -7.30 -5.19 18.51
N GLU A 69 -7.86 -5.90 19.49
CA GLU A 69 -7.28 -6.03 20.83
C GLU A 69 -5.93 -6.76 20.79
N ILE A 70 -5.87 -7.89 20.09
CA ILE A 70 -4.64 -8.68 19.91
C ILE A 70 -3.54 -7.84 19.25
N LEU A 71 -3.87 -7.15 18.16
CA LEU A 71 -2.90 -6.30 17.44
C LEU A 71 -2.44 -5.13 18.30
N LYS A 72 -3.34 -4.50 19.06
CA LYS A 72 -2.99 -3.41 19.98
C LYS A 72 -2.01 -3.90 21.05
N ALA A 73 -2.24 -5.06 21.65
CA ALA A 73 -1.33 -5.66 22.62
C ALA A 73 0.02 -6.00 21.97
N ALA A 74 0.02 -6.67 20.82
CA ALA A 74 1.23 -7.06 20.10
C ALA A 74 2.10 -5.84 19.72
N LEU A 75 1.50 -4.78 19.19
CA LEU A 75 2.21 -3.54 18.81
C LEU A 75 2.65 -2.71 20.02
N ALA A 76 2.06 -2.92 21.20
CA ALA A 76 2.47 -2.26 22.43
C ALA A 76 3.74 -2.87 23.05
N THR A 77 4.11 -4.10 22.67
CA THR A 77 5.31 -4.78 23.16
C THR A 77 6.60 -4.02 22.82
N THR A 78 7.59 -4.11 23.70
CA THR A 78 8.88 -3.44 23.53
C THR A 78 9.62 -4.00 22.33
N GLU A 79 9.53 -5.32 22.11
CA GLU A 79 10.11 -6.05 21.02
C GLU A 79 9.58 -5.53 19.68
N CYS A 80 8.26 -5.44 19.52
CA CYS A 80 7.66 -4.95 18.29
C CYS A 80 8.05 -3.49 18.02
N LYS A 81 8.02 -2.63 19.05
CA LYS A 81 8.47 -1.23 18.95
C LYS A 81 9.92 -1.11 18.52
N LYS A 82 10.82 -1.93 19.08
CA LYS A 82 12.23 -1.95 18.70
C LYS A 82 12.41 -2.37 17.24
N VAL A 83 11.77 -3.46 16.81
CA VAL A 83 11.81 -3.92 15.41
C VAL A 83 11.32 -2.82 14.46
N ILE A 84 10.22 -2.13 14.79
CA ILE A 84 9.71 -0.99 14.01
C ILE A 84 10.75 0.13 13.93
N SER A 85 11.39 0.47 15.06
CA SER A 85 12.44 1.49 15.12
C SER A 85 13.62 1.12 14.22
N ASP A 86 14.10 -0.13 14.30
CA ASP A 86 15.23 -0.61 13.51
C ASP A 86 14.92 -0.61 12.01
N ILE A 87 13.69 -1.00 11.61
CA ILE A 87 13.24 -0.92 10.21
C ILE A 87 13.25 0.53 9.72
N LYS A 88 12.71 1.47 10.51
CA LYS A 88 12.70 2.90 10.16
C LYS A 88 14.12 3.47 10.05
N PHE A 89 15.01 3.06 10.96
CA PHE A 89 16.41 3.45 10.93
C PHE A 89 17.10 2.96 9.65
N ARG A 90 16.94 1.67 9.31
CA ARG A 90 17.51 1.10 8.07
C ARG A 90 16.98 1.76 6.80
N ALA A 91 15.72 2.18 6.79
CA ALA A 91 15.13 2.87 5.64
C ALA A 91 15.74 4.27 5.41
N THR A 92 16.23 4.91 6.46
CA THR A 92 16.84 6.25 6.41
C THR A 92 18.37 6.21 6.30
N HIS A 93 19.00 5.09 6.68
CA HIS A 93 20.46 4.88 6.66
C HIS A 93 20.83 3.58 5.91
N PRO A 94 20.75 3.57 4.56
CA PRO A 94 20.91 2.35 3.75
C PRO A 94 22.32 1.73 3.78
N GLN A 95 23.33 2.41 4.32
CA GLN A 95 24.72 1.93 4.41
C GLN A 95 24.99 1.00 5.62
N SER A 96 24.01 0.75 6.48
CA SER A 96 24.15 -0.09 7.69
C SER A 96 23.72 -1.55 7.49
N LYS A 97 23.54 -2.03 6.25
CA LYS A 97 23.30 -3.46 5.98
C LYS A 97 24.60 -4.25 6.18
N THR A 98 25.11 -4.32 7.40
CA THR A 98 26.14 -5.28 7.77
C THR A 98 25.46 -6.64 7.88
N ILE A 99 26.00 -7.57 7.09
CA ILE A 99 25.64 -8.97 7.00
C ILE A 99 25.97 -9.60 8.36
N GLU A 100 24.96 -9.82 9.21
CA GLU A 100 25.05 -10.79 10.30
C GLU A 100 24.38 -12.08 9.85
N SER A 101 25.03 -12.72 8.89
CA SER A 101 24.79 -14.12 8.56
C SER A 101 26.14 -14.74 8.25
N GLU A 102 27.00 -14.82 9.27
CA GLU A 102 28.15 -15.72 9.33
C GLU A 102 28.67 -15.75 10.78
N VAL A 103 29.19 -16.92 11.19
CA VAL A 103 29.80 -17.27 12.50
C VAL A 103 28.76 -17.75 13.54
N THR A 104 28.47 -19.04 13.64
CA THR A 104 29.40 -20.02 14.22
C THR A 104 29.00 -21.44 13.85
N GLY A 105 29.95 -22.22 13.33
CA GLY A 105 29.74 -23.65 13.17
C GLY A 105 30.87 -24.35 12.40
N ASP A 106 32.13 -24.01 12.66
CA ASP A 106 33.24 -24.86 12.22
C ASP A 106 34.16 -25.25 13.37
N GLU A 107 34.30 -26.59 13.46
CA GLU A 107 35.41 -27.41 13.95
C GLU A 107 35.95 -27.23 15.38
N ALA A 108 35.79 -28.27 16.20
CA ALA A 108 36.85 -29.25 16.48
C ALA A 108 36.69 -29.87 17.88
N ASN A 109 36.41 -31.18 17.94
CA ASN A 109 37.26 -32.07 18.73
C ASN A 109 37.14 -33.53 18.28
N ARG A 110 38.17 -34.00 17.57
CA ARG A 110 38.55 -35.42 17.52
C ARG A 110 39.39 -35.71 18.76
N THR A 111 39.03 -36.74 19.52
CA THR A 111 39.91 -37.60 20.35
C THR A 111 39.00 -38.67 20.98
N ASP A 112 38.95 -39.87 20.41
CA ASP A 112 39.78 -41.07 20.68
C ASP A 112 39.30 -41.91 21.90
N ASN A 113 39.11 -43.21 21.63
CA ASN A 113 39.04 -44.39 22.49
C ASN A 113 38.06 -44.49 23.69
N ARG A 114 37.08 -45.40 23.58
CA ARG A 114 37.02 -46.68 24.34
C ARG A 114 35.96 -47.64 23.79
#